data_AF-A0A0D3HW42-F1
#
_entry.id   AF-A0A0D3HW42-F1
#
_cell.length_a   1.000
_cell.length_b   1.000
_cell.length_c   1.000
_cell.angle_alpha   90.00
_cell.angle_beta   90.00
_cell.angle_gamma   90.00
#
_symmetry.space_group_name_H-M   'P 1'
#
loop_
_entity.id
_entity.type
_entity.pdbx_description
1 polymer ?
#
loop_
_entity_poly.entity_id
_entity_poly.type
_entity_poly.pdbx_seq_one_letter_code
_entity_poly.pdbx_strand_id
1 'polypeptide(L)'
;MPASTAASAAMSPRLRLHHLLLSILSALPTCPLDHSTPTSAAAAAAATASHHHVVTTLPGYDGELPFRLETGYVAVDEEEHGAELFYYFVESESGDPRRDPLLLWLTGGARCSVLSGVFFEVGPVRLALEHHRPYDAGELPRLRYHPHGWTKAASVLFVDSPVGAGWSFSRHPDGYLVGDVSASLQLKHFLAKLPFRLETGYVAVDEEEHGAELFYYFVESESGDPRRDPLLLWLTGGARCSVLSGVFFEVGPVRLALEHHRPYDAGELPRLRYHPHGWTKAASVLFVDSPVGAGWSFSRHPDGYLVGDVSASLQLKHFLAKWISDHPEYLANPFYIGGDSYAGKIVPFLAQKISEDIEAGVRPIVDLKGYLVGNPVTGESIDFDSRVPYAHGVGIISDQLYETIMEHCQGEDYSNPKNAICRQALDRFNELLGESSGGHILYNYCIYDSDIDGSIQEKPKIPPFPPRECIGSVDEWLRCHNGDLPYSMDIKSNIKFHHNVTTKGYRALVYSGDHDAMIPFLGTQAWVRSLNFSVVDDWRAWHVDGQSAGFTITYMNNMTFATVKGGSHTVPEFEPERSLAMFKRWISNEPL
;
A
#
# COMPACT_ATOMS: atom_id res chain seq x y z
N MET A 1 -65.04 1.93 -14.90
CA MET A 1 -65.11 0.60 -14.26
C MET A 1 -65.54 -0.41 -15.32
N PRO A 2 -65.08 -1.69 -15.29
CA PRO A 2 -64.03 -2.35 -14.46
C PRO A 2 -62.81 -2.78 -15.33
N ALA A 3 -61.55 -2.91 -14.91
CA ALA A 3 -60.82 -3.63 -13.83
C ALA A 3 -60.49 -5.12 -14.13
N SER A 4 -59.19 -5.46 -14.30
CA SER A 4 -58.49 -6.76 -14.01
C SER A 4 -57.09 -6.82 -14.72
N THR A 5 -55.97 -6.42 -14.09
CA THR A 5 -54.91 -7.24 -13.43
C THR A 5 -54.30 -8.44 -14.19
N ALA A 6 -52.97 -8.41 -14.42
CA ALA A 6 -51.93 -9.48 -14.36
C ALA A 6 -50.77 -9.14 -15.33
N ALA A 7 -49.47 -9.36 -15.10
CA ALA A 7 -48.62 -9.72 -13.97
C ALA A 7 -47.17 -9.37 -14.37
N SER A 8 -46.34 -9.07 -13.37
CA SER A 8 -44.89 -8.91 -13.46
C SER A 8 -44.20 -10.18 -13.98
N ALA A 9 -43.24 -10.03 -14.90
CA ALA A 9 -42.22 -11.04 -15.18
C ALA A 9 -40.86 -10.35 -15.42
N ALA A 10 -39.95 -10.49 -14.46
CA ALA A 10 -38.55 -10.08 -14.58
C ALA A 10 -37.82 -10.92 -15.65
N MET A 11 -37.13 -10.28 -16.59
CA MET A 11 -36.29 -10.96 -17.59
C MET A 11 -34.81 -10.87 -17.21
N SER A 12 -34.14 -12.03 -17.17
CA SER A 12 -32.73 -12.19 -16.83
C SER A 12 -31.77 -11.51 -17.84
N PRO A 13 -30.50 -11.20 -17.46
CA PRO A 13 -29.49 -10.65 -18.36
C PRO A 13 -29.23 -11.52 -19.61
N ARG A 14 -29.43 -12.84 -19.53
CA ARG A 14 -29.38 -13.75 -20.70
C ARG A 14 -30.40 -13.41 -21.80
N LEU A 15 -31.54 -12.80 -21.45
CA LEU A 15 -32.55 -12.39 -22.44
C LEU A 15 -32.29 -11.00 -23.06
N ARG A 16 -31.46 -10.15 -22.44
CA ARG A 16 -31.16 -8.81 -22.97
C ARG A 16 -30.19 -8.83 -24.16
N LEU A 17 -29.25 -9.77 -24.20
CA LEU A 17 -28.38 -9.97 -25.36
C LEU A 17 -29.12 -10.59 -26.56
N HIS A 18 -30.20 -11.34 -26.30
CA HIS A 18 -31.06 -11.97 -27.32
C HIS A 18 -31.85 -10.92 -28.14
N HIS A 19 -32.25 -9.81 -27.51
CA HIS A 19 -33.01 -8.73 -28.15
C HIS A 19 -32.15 -7.73 -28.95
N LEU A 20 -30.85 -7.59 -28.66
CA LEU A 20 -29.95 -6.66 -29.37
C LEU A 20 -29.45 -7.22 -30.71
N LEU A 21 -29.25 -8.53 -30.77
CA LEU A 21 -28.78 -9.22 -31.97
C LEU A 21 -29.80 -9.18 -33.13
N LEU A 22 -31.08 -9.00 -32.81
CA LEU A 22 -32.17 -8.82 -33.77
C LEU A 22 -32.27 -7.42 -34.38
N SER A 23 -31.71 -6.39 -33.74
CA SER A 23 -31.73 -4.99 -34.21
C SER A 23 -30.48 -4.57 -34.99
N ILE A 24 -29.44 -5.41 -35.03
CA ILE A 24 -28.19 -5.14 -35.78
C ILE A 24 -28.37 -5.34 -37.31
N LEU A 25 -29.49 -5.91 -37.76
CA LEU A 25 -29.76 -6.19 -39.18
C LEU A 25 -30.44 -5.07 -39.99
N SER A 26 -30.78 -3.93 -39.37
CA SER A 26 -31.37 -2.79 -40.10
C SER A 26 -30.44 -1.59 -40.29
N ALA A 27 -29.15 -1.66 -39.95
CA ALA A 27 -28.23 -0.54 -40.17
C ALA A 27 -26.77 -0.95 -40.41
N LEU A 28 -26.40 -1.08 -41.68
CA LEU A 28 -25.06 -0.79 -42.20
C LEU A 28 -25.26 0.07 -43.47
N PRO A 29 -24.47 1.11 -43.76
CA PRO A 29 -23.62 1.95 -42.92
C PRO A 29 -24.04 3.43 -43.09
N THR A 30 -25.01 3.91 -42.32
CA THR A 30 -25.18 5.36 -42.09
C THR A 30 -25.82 5.52 -40.72
N CYS A 31 -25.03 5.88 -39.71
CA CYS A 31 -25.59 6.47 -38.48
C CYS A 31 -26.25 7.79 -38.89
N PRO A 32 -27.58 7.95 -38.78
CA PRO A 32 -28.19 9.26 -38.92
C PRO A 32 -27.78 10.09 -37.70
N LEU A 33 -27.25 11.28 -37.94
CA LEU A 33 -27.19 12.35 -36.95
C LEU A 33 -28.62 12.83 -36.72
N ASP A 34 -29.35 12.20 -35.81
CA ASP A 34 -30.65 12.74 -35.38
C ASP A 34 -30.68 12.92 -33.87
N HIS A 35 -30.82 14.18 -33.46
CA HIS A 35 -30.98 14.60 -32.07
C HIS A 35 -32.43 14.41 -31.66
N SER A 36 -32.82 13.19 -31.33
CA SER A 36 -34.08 12.95 -30.61
C SER A 36 -33.84 12.10 -29.36
N THR A 37 -34.25 12.65 -28.23
CA THR A 37 -34.21 12.03 -26.91
C THR A 37 -35.24 10.90 -26.82
N PRO A 38 -34.86 9.67 -26.42
CA PRO A 38 -35.84 8.63 -26.14
C PRO A 38 -36.54 8.91 -24.81
N THR A 39 -37.87 8.85 -24.83
CA THR A 39 -38.76 9.01 -23.68
C THR A 39 -38.64 7.85 -22.68
N SER A 40 -38.48 8.25 -21.41
CA SER A 40 -38.86 7.58 -20.16
C SER A 40 -39.72 6.30 -20.30
N ALA A 41 -39.12 5.13 -19.99
CA ALA A 41 -39.74 4.03 -19.21
C ALA A 41 -38.83 2.78 -19.19
N ALA A 42 -37.74 2.78 -18.42
CA ALA A 42 -37.03 1.54 -18.03
C ALA A 42 -36.11 1.67 -16.81
N ALA A 43 -36.19 2.78 -16.05
CA ALA A 43 -35.35 3.00 -14.88
C ALA A 43 -36.14 2.69 -13.59
N ALA A 44 -35.93 1.49 -13.03
CA ALA A 44 -35.97 1.21 -11.59
C ALA A 44 -35.95 -0.32 -11.35
N ALA A 45 -34.78 -0.86 -11.02
CA ALA A 45 -34.56 -1.94 -10.05
C ALA A 45 -33.18 -2.59 -10.26
N ALA A 46 -32.17 -2.18 -9.48
CA ALA A 46 -31.09 -3.05 -9.01
C ALA A 46 -30.32 -2.32 -7.89
N ALA A 47 -30.23 -2.96 -6.73
CA ALA A 47 -29.50 -2.50 -5.57
C ALA A 47 -28.02 -2.97 -5.62
N THR A 48 -27.11 -2.12 -5.13
CA THR A 48 -25.83 -2.41 -4.45
C THR A 48 -25.06 -3.69 -4.82
N ALA A 49 -24.07 -3.56 -5.71
CA ALA A 49 -22.72 -4.16 -5.68
C ALA A 49 -22.03 -3.94 -7.04
N SER A 50 -20.70 -3.72 -7.08
CA SER A 50 -19.95 -3.77 -8.34
C SER A 50 -19.93 -5.20 -8.87
N HIS A 51 -20.94 -5.57 -9.66
CA HIS A 51 -21.06 -6.89 -10.24
C HIS A 51 -20.18 -6.99 -11.49
N HIS A 52 -19.00 -7.60 -11.34
CA HIS A 52 -18.28 -8.19 -12.47
C HIS A 52 -18.77 -9.63 -12.64
N HIS A 53 -18.96 -10.06 -13.88
CA HIS A 53 -19.50 -11.38 -14.21
C HIS A 53 -18.64 -12.03 -15.29
N VAL A 54 -18.11 -13.21 -14.99
CA VAL A 54 -17.39 -14.03 -15.98
C VAL A 54 -18.40 -14.70 -16.90
N VAL A 55 -18.29 -14.40 -18.20
CA VAL A 55 -19.17 -14.93 -19.25
C VAL A 55 -18.52 -16.19 -19.82
N THR A 56 -19.16 -17.34 -19.62
CA THR A 56 -18.67 -18.64 -20.13
C THR A 56 -19.32 -19.05 -21.45
N THR A 57 -20.43 -18.41 -21.85
CA THR A 57 -21.17 -18.69 -23.10
C THR A 57 -21.76 -17.41 -23.68
N LEU A 58 -21.72 -17.25 -25.00
CA LEU A 58 -22.40 -16.14 -25.69
C LEU A 58 -23.55 -16.66 -26.59
N PRO A 59 -24.72 -16.02 -26.58
CA PRO A 59 -25.76 -16.21 -27.59
C PRO A 59 -25.19 -16.13 -29.01
N GLY A 60 -25.46 -17.15 -29.82
CA GLY A 60 -24.94 -17.27 -31.18
C GLY A 60 -23.57 -17.95 -31.29
N TYR A 61 -22.86 -18.20 -30.18
CA TYR A 61 -21.61 -18.97 -30.16
C TYR A 61 -21.88 -20.42 -29.75
N ASP A 62 -21.39 -21.37 -30.55
CA ASP A 62 -21.59 -22.80 -30.28
C ASP A 62 -20.60 -23.29 -29.20
N GLY A 63 -21.12 -23.59 -28.00
CA GLY A 63 -20.33 -24.13 -26.87
C GLY A 63 -19.84 -23.09 -25.86
N GLU A 64 -18.93 -23.50 -24.97
CA GLU A 64 -18.26 -22.59 -24.04
C GLU A 64 -17.21 -21.74 -24.77
N LEU A 65 -17.02 -20.51 -24.29
CA LEU A 65 -16.00 -19.62 -24.84
C LEU A 65 -14.59 -20.18 -24.56
N PRO A 66 -13.71 -20.26 -25.57
CA PRO A 66 -12.34 -20.75 -25.40
C PRO A 66 -11.40 -19.69 -24.80
N PHE A 67 -11.93 -18.58 -24.31
CA PHE A 67 -11.21 -17.46 -23.72
C PHE A 67 -12.00 -16.91 -22.53
N ARG A 68 -11.31 -16.27 -21.58
CA ARG A 68 -11.96 -15.66 -20.41
C ARG A 68 -12.50 -14.28 -20.78
N LEU A 69 -13.81 -14.16 -20.78
CA LEU A 69 -14.53 -12.89 -20.93
C LEU A 69 -15.15 -12.50 -19.59
N GLU A 70 -14.94 -11.28 -19.16
CA GLU A 70 -15.57 -10.67 -18.01
C GLU A 70 -16.31 -9.40 -18.45
N THR A 71 -17.46 -9.13 -17.84
CA THR A 71 -18.18 -7.88 -18.07
C THR A 71 -18.62 -7.27 -16.75
N GLY A 72 -18.70 -5.96 -16.66
CA GLY A 72 -19.16 -5.29 -15.46
C GLY A 72 -19.43 -3.81 -15.65
N TYR A 73 -19.88 -3.17 -14.58
CA TYR A 73 -20.11 -1.73 -14.51
C TYR A 73 -19.10 -1.08 -13.56
N VAL A 74 -18.64 0.10 -13.95
CA VAL A 74 -17.79 0.95 -13.12
C VAL A 74 -18.43 2.33 -13.03
N ALA A 75 -18.82 2.74 -11.82
CA ALA A 75 -19.35 4.08 -11.58
C ALA A 75 -18.28 5.15 -11.84
N VAL A 76 -18.58 6.14 -12.68
CA VAL A 76 -17.66 7.23 -13.06
C VAL A 76 -18.12 8.59 -12.56
N ASP A 77 -19.36 8.66 -12.08
CA ASP A 77 -20.03 9.84 -11.53
C ASP A 77 -21.20 9.35 -10.65
N GLU A 78 -20.89 8.73 -9.50
CA GLU A 78 -21.90 8.11 -8.64
C GLU A 78 -22.74 9.14 -7.86
N GLU A 79 -22.10 10.22 -7.43
CA GLU A 79 -22.68 11.20 -6.50
C GLU A 79 -23.54 12.25 -7.20
N GLU A 80 -23.20 12.67 -8.42
CA GLU A 80 -23.88 13.76 -9.11
C GLU A 80 -25.02 13.23 -10.01
N HIS A 81 -24.74 12.21 -10.82
CA HIS A 81 -25.72 11.70 -11.80
C HIS A 81 -25.96 10.18 -11.74
N GLY A 82 -25.21 9.44 -10.93
CA GLY A 82 -25.27 7.98 -10.87
C GLY A 82 -24.86 7.34 -12.21
N ALA A 83 -23.81 7.86 -12.83
CA ALA A 83 -23.32 7.43 -14.13
C ALA A 83 -22.32 6.27 -14.01
N GLU A 84 -22.54 5.23 -14.81
CA GLU A 84 -21.77 3.98 -14.84
C GLU A 84 -21.38 3.63 -16.27
N LEU A 85 -20.10 3.33 -16.47
CA LEU A 85 -19.61 2.77 -17.73
C LEU A 85 -19.59 1.25 -17.68
N PHE A 86 -20.07 0.61 -18.75
CA PHE A 86 -20.01 -0.83 -18.95
C PHE A 86 -18.73 -1.22 -19.68
N TYR A 87 -18.13 -2.33 -19.28
CA TYR A 87 -16.93 -2.86 -19.92
C TYR A 87 -17.05 -4.34 -20.28
N TYR A 88 -16.25 -4.74 -21.27
CA TYR A 88 -15.93 -6.11 -21.61
C TYR A 88 -14.42 -6.26 -21.47
N PHE A 89 -13.97 -7.14 -20.59
CA PHE A 89 -12.57 -7.48 -20.41
C PHE A 89 -12.33 -8.88 -20.95
N VAL A 90 -11.44 -8.99 -21.95
CA VAL A 90 -10.96 -10.27 -22.44
C VAL A 90 -9.53 -10.46 -21.97
N GLU A 91 -9.32 -11.48 -21.13
CA GLU A 91 -7.99 -11.84 -20.66
C GLU A 91 -7.16 -12.40 -21.82
N SER A 92 -5.86 -12.09 -21.84
CA SER A 92 -4.96 -12.58 -22.86
C SER A 92 -4.94 -14.11 -22.95
N GLU A 93 -4.88 -14.61 -24.19
CA GLU A 93 -4.91 -16.03 -24.51
C GLU A 93 -3.51 -16.64 -24.74
N SER A 94 -2.43 -15.91 -24.40
CA SER A 94 -1.04 -16.31 -24.69
C SER A 94 -0.50 -17.44 -23.81
N GLY A 95 -1.13 -17.68 -22.65
CA GLY A 95 -0.68 -18.61 -21.62
C GLY A 95 -0.08 -17.96 -20.37
N ASP A 96 0.31 -16.68 -20.40
CA ASP A 96 0.71 -15.89 -19.22
C ASP A 96 0.10 -14.47 -19.23
N PRO A 97 -1.22 -14.36 -19.00
CA PRO A 97 -1.94 -13.09 -19.11
C PRO A 97 -1.48 -12.02 -18.11
N ARG A 98 -0.72 -12.39 -17.08
CA ARG A 98 -0.16 -11.44 -16.10
C ARG A 98 1.03 -10.66 -16.63
N ARG A 99 1.71 -11.16 -17.66
CA ARG A 99 2.88 -10.51 -18.29
C ARG A 99 2.54 -9.84 -19.61
N ASP A 100 1.40 -10.16 -20.18
CA ASP A 100 0.95 -9.58 -21.43
C ASP A 100 0.47 -8.14 -21.25
N PRO A 101 0.63 -7.29 -22.29
CA PRO A 101 0.11 -5.93 -22.28
C PRO A 101 -1.39 -5.86 -21.99
N LEU A 102 -1.82 -4.81 -21.28
CA LEU A 102 -3.23 -4.42 -21.18
C LEU A 102 -3.50 -3.32 -22.22
N LEU A 103 -4.47 -3.56 -23.10
CA LEU A 103 -4.90 -2.62 -24.13
C LEU A 103 -6.29 -2.09 -23.79
N LEU A 104 -6.44 -0.78 -23.67
CA LEU A 104 -7.74 -0.12 -23.67
C LEU A 104 -8.21 0.10 -25.11
N TRP A 105 -9.36 -0.45 -25.48
CA TRP A 105 -9.96 -0.29 -26.80
C TRP A 105 -11.23 0.55 -26.73
N LEU A 106 -11.26 1.62 -27.54
CA LEU A 106 -12.42 2.46 -27.77
C LEU A 106 -12.78 2.40 -29.25
N THR A 107 -14.07 2.34 -29.56
CA THR A 107 -14.57 2.38 -30.94
C THR A 107 -14.85 3.83 -31.34
N GLY A 108 -14.53 4.18 -32.60
CA GLY A 108 -14.84 5.49 -33.16
C GLY A 108 -16.32 5.68 -33.50
N GLY A 109 -16.83 6.89 -33.24
CA GLY A 109 -18.23 7.28 -33.49
C GLY A 109 -18.95 7.71 -32.21
N ALA A 110 -19.78 8.74 -32.29
CA ALA A 110 -20.46 9.28 -31.11
C ALA A 110 -21.42 8.25 -30.51
N ARG A 111 -21.14 7.81 -29.27
CA ARG A 111 -21.93 6.81 -28.51
C ARG A 111 -22.05 5.44 -29.19
N CYS A 112 -21.10 5.09 -30.06
CA CYS A 112 -21.04 3.75 -30.61
C CYS A 112 -20.64 2.76 -29.52
N SER A 113 -21.30 1.60 -29.47
CA SER A 113 -20.89 0.54 -28.56
C SER A 113 -19.57 -0.06 -29.01
N VAL A 114 -18.73 -0.40 -28.03
CA VAL A 114 -17.45 -1.06 -28.23
C VAL A 114 -17.60 -2.52 -28.69
N LEU A 115 -18.83 -3.05 -28.75
CA LEU A 115 -19.11 -4.36 -29.34
C LEU A 115 -18.67 -4.47 -30.81
N SER A 116 -18.54 -3.36 -31.54
CA SER A 116 -17.92 -3.44 -32.88
C SER A 116 -16.44 -3.80 -32.80
N GLY A 117 -15.74 -3.26 -31.80
CA GLY A 117 -14.38 -3.64 -31.43
C GLY A 117 -14.27 -5.14 -31.16
N VAL A 118 -15.25 -5.68 -30.44
CA VAL A 118 -15.31 -7.09 -30.05
C VAL A 118 -15.63 -8.02 -31.24
N PHE A 119 -16.54 -7.65 -32.15
CA PHE A 119 -17.04 -8.54 -33.21
C PHE A 119 -16.48 -8.32 -34.62
N PHE A 120 -16.00 -7.12 -34.93
CA PHE A 120 -15.59 -6.75 -36.30
C PHE A 120 -14.12 -6.35 -36.41
N GLU A 121 -13.53 -5.88 -35.33
CA GLU A 121 -12.19 -5.30 -35.33
C GLU A 121 -11.17 -6.27 -34.70
N VAL A 122 -10.87 -6.11 -33.41
CA VAL A 122 -9.72 -6.74 -32.74
C VAL A 122 -10.07 -7.83 -31.73
N GLY A 123 -11.35 -8.01 -31.44
CA GLY A 123 -11.80 -8.98 -30.43
C GLY A 123 -11.61 -10.46 -30.78
N PRO A 124 -11.91 -11.34 -29.82
CA PRO A 124 -11.68 -12.79 -29.91
C PRO A 124 -12.78 -13.55 -30.67
N VAL A 125 -13.82 -12.84 -31.13
CA VAL A 125 -14.99 -13.42 -31.81
C VAL A 125 -15.38 -12.58 -33.02
N ARG A 126 -15.98 -13.22 -34.02
CA ARG A 126 -16.52 -12.56 -35.21
C ARG A 126 -17.95 -13.01 -35.47
N LEU A 127 -18.73 -12.10 -36.06
CA LEU A 127 -20.01 -12.44 -36.65
C LEU A 127 -19.79 -13.26 -37.93
N ALA A 128 -20.45 -14.42 -38.02
CA ALA A 128 -20.48 -15.23 -39.23
C ALA A 128 -21.46 -14.59 -40.22
N LEU A 129 -20.94 -13.73 -41.10
CA LEU A 129 -21.71 -13.10 -42.16
C LEU A 129 -21.86 -14.09 -43.34
N GLU A 130 -22.89 -14.93 -43.31
CA GLU A 130 -23.27 -15.76 -44.46
C GLU A 130 -23.83 -14.85 -45.56
N HIS A 131 -23.06 -14.66 -46.64
CA HIS A 131 -23.31 -13.64 -47.66
C HIS A 131 -24.63 -13.82 -48.46
N HIS A 132 -25.42 -14.88 -48.23
CA HIS A 132 -26.51 -15.28 -49.13
C HIS A 132 -27.89 -15.46 -48.47
N ARG A 133 -28.06 -15.09 -47.20
CA ARG A 133 -29.41 -14.89 -46.61
C ARG A 133 -29.39 -13.73 -45.61
N PRO A 134 -30.31 -12.75 -45.71
CA PRO A 134 -30.64 -11.91 -44.58
C PRO A 134 -31.07 -12.82 -43.42
N TYR A 135 -30.62 -12.56 -42.21
CA TYR A 135 -31.17 -13.25 -41.03
C TYR A 135 -32.67 -12.95 -40.95
N ASP A 136 -33.49 -13.99 -40.83
CA ASP A 136 -34.93 -13.82 -40.66
C ASP A 136 -35.22 -13.13 -39.31
N ALA A 137 -36.30 -12.35 -39.24
CA ALA A 137 -36.73 -11.67 -38.03
C ALA A 137 -37.05 -12.71 -36.93
N GLY A 138 -36.08 -12.95 -36.05
CA GLY A 138 -36.15 -13.86 -34.91
C GLY A 138 -34.89 -14.71 -34.70
N GLU A 139 -33.99 -14.79 -35.69
CA GLU A 139 -32.76 -15.60 -35.58
C GLU A 139 -31.58 -14.83 -34.98
N LEU A 140 -30.86 -15.45 -34.05
CA LEU A 140 -29.61 -14.90 -33.51
C LEU A 140 -28.47 -15.01 -34.55
N PRO A 141 -27.67 -13.95 -34.74
CA PRO A 141 -26.43 -13.99 -35.49
C PRO A 141 -25.48 -15.04 -34.91
N ARG A 142 -24.90 -15.84 -35.80
CA ARG A 142 -23.91 -16.84 -35.43
C ARG A 142 -22.57 -16.16 -35.17
N LEU A 143 -21.93 -16.51 -34.06
CA LEU A 143 -20.60 -16.07 -33.66
C LEU A 143 -19.62 -17.20 -33.90
N ARG A 144 -18.45 -16.85 -34.41
CA ARG A 144 -17.32 -17.77 -34.57
C ARG A 144 -16.11 -17.23 -33.84
N TYR A 145 -15.28 -18.14 -33.38
CA TYR A 145 -14.00 -17.79 -32.79
C TYR A 145 -13.11 -17.08 -33.79
N HIS A 146 -12.40 -16.06 -33.35
CA HIS A 146 -11.46 -15.30 -34.17
C HIS A 146 -10.01 -15.66 -33.79
N PRO A 147 -9.35 -16.58 -34.52
CA PRO A 147 -8.02 -17.06 -34.17
C PRO A 147 -6.91 -16.01 -34.32
N HIS A 148 -7.21 -14.86 -34.92
CA HIS A 148 -6.29 -13.74 -35.14
C HIS A 148 -6.69 -12.49 -34.35
N GLY A 149 -7.48 -12.65 -33.28
CA GLY A 149 -7.82 -11.55 -32.37
C GLY A 149 -6.58 -11.01 -31.68
N TRP A 150 -6.59 -9.73 -31.33
CA TRP A 150 -5.47 -9.11 -30.62
C TRP A 150 -5.36 -9.62 -29.17
N THR A 151 -6.43 -10.24 -28.67
CA THR A 151 -6.47 -11.00 -27.41
C THR A 151 -5.49 -12.17 -27.37
N LYS A 152 -4.91 -12.55 -28.52
CA LYS A 152 -3.77 -13.49 -28.59
C LYS A 152 -2.46 -12.95 -28.04
N ALA A 153 -2.31 -11.64 -27.94
CA ALA A 153 -1.07 -10.98 -27.55
C ALA A 153 -1.23 -9.97 -26.41
N ALA A 154 -2.45 -9.65 -26.00
CA ALA A 154 -2.74 -8.67 -24.96
C ALA A 154 -4.07 -8.97 -24.27
N SER A 155 -4.20 -8.62 -23.00
CA SER A 155 -5.51 -8.50 -22.38
C SER A 155 -6.16 -7.22 -22.90
N VAL A 156 -7.42 -7.28 -23.31
CA VAL A 156 -8.10 -6.13 -23.93
C VAL A 156 -9.31 -5.72 -23.10
N LEU A 157 -9.32 -4.46 -22.68
CA LEU A 157 -10.42 -3.81 -21.98
C LEU A 157 -11.20 -2.94 -22.98
N PHE A 158 -12.39 -3.40 -23.34
CA PHE A 158 -13.32 -2.69 -24.20
C PHE A 158 -14.31 -1.92 -23.33
N VAL A 159 -14.42 -0.61 -23.51
CA VAL A 159 -15.30 0.23 -22.68
C VAL A 159 -16.35 0.92 -23.54
N ASP A 160 -17.62 0.74 -23.18
CA ASP A 160 -18.72 1.51 -23.76
C ASP A 160 -18.62 2.95 -23.22
N SER A 161 -17.96 3.85 -23.94
CA SER A 161 -17.77 5.25 -23.52
C SER A 161 -18.20 6.22 -24.63
N PRO A 162 -18.82 7.37 -24.30
CA PRO A 162 -19.22 7.82 -22.95
C PRO A 162 -20.53 7.16 -22.46
N VAL A 163 -21.06 7.63 -21.33
CA VAL A 163 -22.43 7.30 -20.88
C VAL A 163 -23.44 7.45 -22.02
N GLY A 164 -24.28 6.43 -22.22
CA GLY A 164 -25.21 6.31 -23.34
C GLY A 164 -24.61 5.64 -24.59
N ALA A 165 -23.33 5.28 -24.58
CA ALA A 165 -22.76 4.30 -25.51
C ALA A 165 -23.07 2.89 -25.01
N GLY A 166 -23.46 1.99 -25.92
CA GLY A 166 -23.75 0.59 -25.60
C GLY A 166 -24.62 0.41 -24.36
N TRP A 167 -24.07 -0.20 -23.31
CA TRP A 167 -24.79 -0.45 -22.05
C TRP A 167 -24.47 0.54 -20.92
N SER A 168 -23.60 1.51 -21.15
CA SER A 168 -23.26 2.55 -20.17
C SER A 168 -24.43 3.50 -19.97
N PHE A 169 -24.75 3.82 -18.73
CA PHE A 169 -25.97 4.55 -18.39
C PHE A 169 -25.74 5.56 -17.27
N SER A 170 -26.68 6.50 -17.16
CA SER A 170 -26.82 7.39 -16.02
C SER A 170 -28.21 7.22 -15.41
N ARG A 171 -28.29 7.32 -14.08
CA ARG A 171 -29.54 7.30 -13.32
C ARG A 171 -30.25 8.65 -13.36
N HIS A 172 -29.51 9.75 -13.56
CA HIS A 172 -30.05 11.09 -13.77
C HIS A 172 -30.03 11.46 -15.25
N PRO A 173 -31.10 12.07 -15.82
CA PRO A 173 -31.14 12.50 -17.22
C PRO A 173 -29.98 13.42 -17.62
N ASP A 174 -29.54 14.29 -16.72
CA ASP A 174 -28.44 15.23 -16.99
C ASP A 174 -27.08 14.53 -17.13
N GLY A 175 -26.90 13.33 -16.57
CA GLY A 175 -25.68 12.54 -16.76
C GLY A 175 -25.50 12.00 -18.17
N TYR A 176 -26.50 12.17 -19.06
CA TYR A 176 -26.35 11.93 -20.49
C TYR A 176 -25.83 13.17 -21.24
N LEU A 177 -25.68 14.33 -20.62
CA LEU A 177 -25.12 15.55 -21.22
C LEU A 177 -23.58 15.48 -21.25
N VAL A 178 -23.06 14.54 -22.05
CA VAL A 178 -21.62 14.29 -22.17
C VAL A 178 -21.10 14.82 -23.51
N GLY A 179 -20.04 15.64 -23.45
CA GLY A 179 -19.25 16.11 -24.59
C GLY A 179 -17.83 15.55 -24.56
N ASP A 180 -16.98 15.93 -25.52
CA ASP A 180 -15.66 15.29 -25.72
C ASP A 180 -14.76 15.32 -24.47
N VAL A 181 -14.77 16.45 -23.74
CA VAL A 181 -13.98 16.61 -22.51
C VAL A 181 -14.56 15.75 -21.37
N SER A 182 -15.86 15.79 -21.14
CA SER A 182 -16.48 14.99 -20.08
C SER A 182 -16.47 13.49 -20.37
N ALA A 183 -16.51 13.08 -21.64
CA ALA A 183 -16.31 11.69 -22.06
C ALA A 183 -14.90 11.20 -21.70
N SER A 184 -13.88 12.02 -21.96
CA SER A 184 -12.49 11.70 -21.61
C SER A 184 -12.29 11.67 -20.09
N LEU A 185 -12.97 12.54 -19.34
CA LEU A 185 -12.95 12.53 -17.88
C LEU A 185 -13.67 11.31 -17.29
N GLN A 186 -14.80 10.88 -17.85
CA GLN A 186 -15.46 9.63 -17.46
C GLN A 186 -14.53 8.43 -17.65
N LEU A 187 -13.82 8.36 -18.78
CA LEU A 187 -12.84 7.31 -19.03
C LEU A 187 -11.63 7.41 -18.11
N LYS A 188 -11.15 8.62 -17.81
CA LYS A 188 -10.11 8.85 -16.80
C LYS A 188 -10.58 8.33 -15.43
N HIS A 189 -11.80 8.65 -14.99
CA HIS A 189 -12.36 8.17 -13.71
C HIS A 189 -12.54 6.65 -13.69
N PHE A 190 -12.97 6.08 -14.81
CA PHE A 190 -13.07 4.64 -15.01
C PHE A 190 -11.72 3.93 -14.79
N LEU A 191 -10.63 4.48 -15.38
CA LEU A 191 -9.28 3.93 -15.26
C LEU A 191 -8.60 4.30 -13.93
N ALA A 192 -8.95 5.46 -13.36
CA ALA A 192 -8.36 6.01 -12.13
C ALA A 192 -8.96 5.42 -10.86
N LYS A 193 -9.88 4.46 -10.97
CA LYS A 193 -10.21 3.59 -9.85
C LYS A 193 -9.00 2.71 -9.52
N LEU A 194 -8.04 3.30 -8.79
CA LEU A 194 -7.09 2.56 -7.96
C LEU A 194 -7.89 1.54 -7.14
N PRO A 195 -7.33 0.35 -6.82
CA PRO A 195 -8.01 -0.63 -5.98
C PRO A 195 -8.25 -0.15 -4.54
N PHE A 196 -7.81 1.08 -4.21
CA PHE A 196 -7.94 1.75 -2.93
C PHE A 196 -8.13 3.26 -3.13
N ARG A 197 -8.75 3.94 -2.16
CA ARG A 197 -8.84 5.40 -2.15
C ARG A 197 -7.55 5.97 -1.57
N LEU A 198 -6.94 6.92 -2.27
CA LEU A 198 -5.77 7.67 -1.81
C LEU A 198 -6.12 9.16 -1.75
N GLU A 199 -5.82 9.77 -0.62
CA GLU A 199 -5.84 11.21 -0.40
C GLU A 199 -4.44 11.68 -0.03
N THR A 200 -4.09 12.90 -0.44
CA THR A 200 -2.83 13.53 -0.08
C THR A 200 -3.05 15.00 0.23
N GLY A 201 -2.28 15.56 1.15
CA GLY A 201 -2.38 16.98 1.45
C GLY A 201 -1.31 17.45 2.41
N TYR A 202 -1.46 18.70 2.82
CA TYR A 202 -0.62 19.35 3.82
C TYR A 202 -1.46 19.77 5.00
N VAL A 203 -0.90 19.67 6.20
CA VAL A 203 -1.50 20.21 7.42
C VAL A 203 -0.48 21.11 8.09
N ALA A 204 -0.86 22.36 8.31
CA ALA A 204 -0.01 23.32 9.01
C ALA A 204 0.08 22.98 10.50
N VAL A 205 1.29 22.72 10.99
CA VAL A 205 1.56 22.31 12.39
C VAL A 205 2.15 23.42 13.25
N ASP A 206 2.69 24.45 12.58
CA ASP A 206 3.28 25.63 13.19
C ASP A 206 3.22 26.80 12.18
N GLU A 207 2.01 27.26 11.90
CA GLU A 207 1.75 28.28 10.87
C GLU A 207 2.23 29.67 11.30
N GLU A 208 2.06 30.00 12.58
CA GLU A 208 2.28 31.35 13.10
C GLU A 208 3.76 31.65 13.39
N GLU A 209 4.56 30.68 13.86
CA GLU A 209 5.97 30.93 14.17
C GLU A 209 6.90 30.63 12.99
N HIS A 210 6.70 29.50 12.29
CA HIS A 210 7.66 29.04 11.29
C HIS A 210 7.04 28.73 9.91
N GLY A 211 5.71 28.76 9.77
CA GLY A 211 5.02 28.38 8.54
C GLY A 211 5.29 26.92 8.17
N ALA A 212 5.30 26.03 9.17
CA ALA A 212 5.63 24.62 9.00
C ALA A 212 4.40 23.77 8.67
N GLU A 213 4.54 22.92 7.65
CA GLU A 213 3.49 22.06 7.12
C GLU A 213 4.02 20.63 6.98
N LEU A 214 3.24 19.66 7.48
CA LEU A 214 3.53 18.24 7.26
C LEU A 214 2.67 17.71 6.12
N PHE A 215 3.31 17.00 5.19
CA PHE A 215 2.67 16.30 4.10
C PHE A 215 2.23 14.90 4.53
N TYR A 216 1.12 14.42 3.95
CA TYR A 216 0.63 13.08 4.22
C TYR A 216 0.08 12.37 2.97
N TYR A 217 0.09 11.04 3.07
CA TYR A 217 -0.68 10.13 2.23
C TYR A 217 -1.70 9.41 3.12
N PHE A 218 -2.97 9.44 2.77
CA PHE A 218 -4.02 8.72 3.46
C PHE A 218 -4.63 7.68 2.54
N VAL A 219 -4.61 6.41 2.96
CA VAL A 219 -5.21 5.30 2.21
C VAL A 219 -6.33 4.69 3.03
N GLU A 220 -7.54 4.67 2.47
CA GLU A 220 -8.68 4.02 3.12
C GLU A 220 -8.51 2.51 3.19
N SER A 221 -9.07 1.93 4.25
CA SER A 221 -9.13 0.49 4.44
C SER A 221 -9.79 -0.22 3.25
N GLU A 222 -9.19 -1.32 2.83
CA GLU A 222 -9.68 -2.20 1.77
C GLU A 222 -10.51 -3.38 2.31
N SER A 223 -10.69 -3.52 3.64
CA SER A 223 -11.40 -4.66 4.24
C SER A 223 -12.93 -4.57 4.24
N GLY A 224 -13.51 -3.39 4.00
CA GLY A 224 -14.96 -3.25 3.83
C GLY A 224 -15.49 -1.85 4.13
N ASP A 225 -15.50 -1.45 5.41
CA ASP A 225 -16.04 -0.16 5.85
C ASP A 225 -14.94 0.69 6.51
N PRO A 226 -14.29 1.60 5.76
CA PRO A 226 -13.25 2.48 6.28
C PRO A 226 -13.67 3.31 7.51
N ARG A 227 -14.98 3.53 7.74
CA ARG A 227 -15.49 4.30 8.89
C ARG A 227 -15.62 3.48 10.18
N ARG A 228 -15.35 2.18 10.10
CA ARG A 228 -15.37 1.25 11.25
C ARG A 228 -14.04 0.54 11.42
N ASP A 229 -13.33 0.32 10.31
CA ASP A 229 -12.02 -0.28 10.31
C ASP A 229 -11.03 0.62 11.08
N PRO A 230 -10.00 0.05 11.74
CA PRO A 230 -9.03 0.84 12.49
C PRO A 230 -8.36 1.94 11.67
N LEU A 231 -8.03 3.05 12.33
CA LEU A 231 -7.17 4.10 11.77
C LEU A 231 -5.76 3.93 12.33
N LEU A 232 -4.76 3.82 11.45
CA LEU A 232 -3.36 3.68 11.81
C LEU A 232 -2.55 4.89 11.33
N LEU A 233 -1.92 5.62 12.25
CA LEU A 233 -0.85 6.56 11.90
C LEU A 233 0.45 5.76 11.73
N TRP A 234 1.05 5.77 10.54
CA TRP A 234 2.33 5.08 10.27
C TRP A 234 3.49 6.07 10.11
N LEU A 235 4.60 5.78 10.78
CA LEU A 235 5.84 6.55 10.74
C LEU A 235 7.02 5.64 10.37
N THR A 236 7.71 5.95 9.27
CA THR A 236 8.98 5.27 8.95
C THR A 236 10.09 5.80 9.85
N GLY A 237 11.04 4.94 10.24
CA GLY A 237 12.19 5.34 11.04
C GLY A 237 13.23 6.19 10.30
N GLY A 238 14.33 6.51 10.99
CA GLY A 238 15.28 7.55 10.60
C GLY A 238 14.74 8.96 10.90
N ALA A 239 15.55 9.81 11.53
CA ALA A 239 15.12 11.11 12.06
C ALA A 239 14.49 12.08 11.03
N ARG A 240 14.66 11.82 9.72
CA ARG A 240 14.17 12.63 8.59
C ARG A 240 14.01 11.79 7.32
N CYS A 241 13.48 10.58 7.46
CA CYS A 241 13.15 9.76 6.30
C CYS A 241 11.70 9.97 5.89
N SER A 242 11.46 9.95 4.59
CA SER A 242 10.12 10.05 4.06
C SER A 242 9.33 8.76 4.31
N VAL A 243 8.10 8.94 4.75
CA VAL A 243 7.12 7.88 4.98
C VAL A 243 6.67 7.20 3.68
N LEU A 244 7.01 7.78 2.52
CA LEU A 244 6.81 7.16 1.22
C LEU A 244 7.56 5.82 1.10
N SER A 245 8.60 5.60 1.92
CA SER A 245 9.21 4.27 2.08
C SER A 245 8.19 3.26 2.63
N GLY A 246 7.43 3.65 3.66
CA GLY A 246 6.33 2.87 4.21
C GLY A 246 5.24 2.56 3.20
N VAL A 247 4.95 3.50 2.28
CA VAL A 247 3.97 3.33 1.21
C VAL A 247 4.42 2.33 0.15
N PHE A 248 5.70 2.35 -0.25
CA PHE A 248 6.19 1.58 -1.41
C PHE A 248 6.97 0.30 -1.09
N PHE A 249 7.59 0.22 0.08
CA PHE A 249 8.42 -0.93 0.44
C PHE A 249 7.77 -1.75 1.54
N GLU A 250 7.02 -1.11 2.44
CA GLU A 250 6.61 -1.73 3.69
C GLU A 250 5.12 -2.11 3.72
N VAL A 251 4.29 -1.24 4.30
CA VAL A 251 2.91 -1.55 4.70
C VAL A 251 1.85 -0.96 3.76
N GLY A 252 2.25 -0.12 2.80
CA GLY A 252 1.32 0.52 1.87
C GLY A 252 0.68 -0.41 0.83
N PRO A 253 -0.26 0.12 0.03
CA PRO A 253 -1.09 -0.65 -0.90
C PRO A 253 -0.39 -0.94 -2.24
N VAL A 254 0.81 -0.41 -2.45
CA VAL A 254 1.58 -0.54 -3.70
C VAL A 254 3.05 -0.79 -3.41
N ARG A 255 3.76 -1.33 -4.41
CA ARG A 255 5.22 -1.53 -4.39
C ARG A 255 5.87 -1.00 -5.64
N LEU A 256 7.12 -0.56 -5.53
CA LEU A 256 7.96 -0.32 -6.71
C LEU A 256 8.30 -1.67 -7.38
N ALA A 257 8.07 -1.76 -8.69
CA ALA A 257 8.51 -2.88 -9.49
C ALA A 257 10.01 -2.73 -9.81
N LEU A 258 10.87 -3.16 -8.90
CA LEU A 258 12.31 -3.13 -9.11
C LEU A 258 12.72 -4.25 -10.09
N GLU A 259 13.01 -3.89 -11.35
CA GLU A 259 13.57 -4.83 -12.33
C GLU A 259 15.06 -5.02 -12.06
N HIS A 260 15.43 -6.17 -11.51
CA HIS A 260 16.79 -6.47 -11.00
C HIS A 260 17.88 -6.53 -12.08
N HIS A 261 17.52 -6.43 -13.37
CA HIS A 261 18.44 -6.65 -14.50
C HIS A 261 18.56 -5.46 -15.46
N ARG A 262 17.92 -4.33 -15.15
CA ARG A 262 18.06 -3.11 -15.94
C ARG A 262 18.08 -1.92 -14.99
N PRO A 263 19.20 -1.18 -14.89
CA PRO A 263 19.14 0.16 -14.35
C PRO A 263 18.05 0.92 -15.10
N TYR A 264 17.20 1.65 -14.39
CA TYR A 264 16.28 2.58 -15.05
C TYR A 264 17.13 3.51 -15.92
N ASP A 265 16.82 3.59 -17.21
CA ASP A 265 17.46 4.57 -18.08
C ASP A 265 17.13 5.96 -17.51
N ALA A 266 18.07 6.91 -17.61
CA ALA A 266 17.88 8.26 -17.07
C ALA A 266 16.59 8.87 -17.65
N GLY A 267 15.56 9.05 -16.80
CA GLY A 267 14.24 9.56 -17.17
C GLY A 267 13.10 8.53 -17.19
N GLU A 268 13.35 7.23 -16.97
CA GLU A 268 12.28 6.25 -16.79
C GLU A 268 11.70 6.29 -15.36
N LEU A 269 10.38 6.44 -15.25
CA LEU A 269 9.67 6.42 -13.96
C LEU A 269 9.53 4.98 -13.43
N PRO A 270 9.77 4.74 -12.13
CA PRO A 270 9.51 3.45 -11.50
C PRO A 270 8.06 3.01 -11.68
N ARG A 271 7.85 1.76 -12.11
CA ARG A 271 6.49 1.21 -12.23
C ARG A 271 5.96 0.83 -10.84
N LEU A 272 4.67 1.07 -10.61
CA LEU A 272 3.97 0.63 -9.40
C LEU A 272 3.25 -0.69 -9.64
N ARG A 273 3.31 -1.58 -8.66
CA ARG A 273 2.52 -2.82 -8.59
C ARG A 273 1.65 -2.79 -7.36
N TYR A 274 0.46 -3.34 -7.47
CA TYR A 274 -0.41 -3.52 -6.32
C TYR A 274 0.21 -4.47 -5.29
N HIS A 275 0.03 -4.16 -4.00
CA HIS A 275 0.58 -4.92 -2.89
C HIS A 275 -0.52 -5.76 -2.21
N PRO A 276 -0.63 -7.08 -2.50
CA PRO A 276 -1.70 -7.90 -1.93
C PRO A 276 -1.60 -8.11 -0.41
N HIS A 277 -0.44 -7.79 0.18
CA HIS A 277 -0.16 -7.94 1.61
C HIS A 277 0.04 -6.58 2.33
N GLY A 278 -0.44 -5.47 1.75
CA GLY A 278 -0.44 -4.17 2.42
C GLY A 278 -1.31 -4.19 3.69
N TRP A 279 -0.96 -3.39 4.69
CA TRP A 279 -1.74 -3.26 5.92
C TRP A 279 -3.03 -2.48 5.73
N THR A 280 -3.15 -1.76 4.61
CA THR A 280 -4.41 -1.20 4.10
C THR A 280 -5.50 -2.26 3.92
N LYS A 281 -5.13 -3.54 3.89
CA LYS A 281 -6.06 -4.69 3.94
C LYS A 281 -6.79 -4.91 5.26
N ALA A 282 -6.50 -4.13 6.29
CA ALA A 282 -7.09 -4.28 7.62
C ALA A 282 -7.30 -2.97 8.39
N ALA A 283 -6.84 -1.83 7.84
CA ALA A 283 -6.93 -0.53 8.48
C ALA A 283 -6.85 0.57 7.42
N SER A 284 -7.46 1.71 7.70
CA SER A 284 -7.14 2.96 7.01
C SER A 284 -5.79 3.44 7.55
N VAL A 285 -4.86 3.81 6.67
CA VAL A 285 -3.48 4.16 7.06
C VAL A 285 -3.15 5.60 6.66
N LEU A 286 -2.76 6.38 7.66
CA LEU A 286 -2.29 7.76 7.53
C LEU A 286 -0.77 7.77 7.63
N PHE A 287 -0.12 7.93 6.49
CA PHE A 287 1.33 8.03 6.36
C PHE A 287 1.73 9.50 6.40
N VAL A 288 2.55 9.90 7.38
CA VAL A 288 2.94 11.31 7.54
C VAL A 288 4.44 11.47 7.37
N ASP A 289 4.85 12.34 6.45
CA ASP A 289 6.24 12.76 6.33
C ASP A 289 6.59 13.62 7.55
N SER A 290 7.32 13.05 8.50
CA SER A 290 7.66 13.72 9.75
C SER A 290 9.12 13.47 10.11
N PRO A 291 9.83 14.48 10.65
CA PRO A 291 9.41 15.86 10.92
C PRO A 291 9.36 16.75 9.67
N VAL A 292 9.13 18.06 9.85
CA VAL A 292 9.40 19.10 8.85
C VAL A 292 10.76 18.88 8.19
N GLY A 293 10.81 18.81 6.85
CA GLY A 293 12.02 18.48 6.08
C GLY A 293 12.17 17.00 5.77
N ALA A 294 11.31 16.12 6.24
CA ALA A 294 11.22 14.76 5.71
C ALA A 294 10.32 14.75 4.46
N GLY A 295 10.76 14.09 3.38
CA GLY A 295 9.98 13.95 2.16
C GLY A 295 9.45 15.29 1.64
N TRP A 296 8.13 15.44 1.58
CA TRP A 296 7.47 16.66 1.10
C TRP A 296 7.16 17.68 2.19
N SER A 297 7.34 17.33 3.47
CA SER A 297 7.09 18.25 4.59
C SER A 297 8.12 19.36 4.62
N PHE A 298 7.67 20.60 4.83
CA PHE A 298 8.55 21.77 4.71
C PHE A 298 8.19 22.86 5.72
N SER A 299 9.10 23.82 5.85
CA SER A 299 8.87 25.07 6.57
C SER A 299 9.24 26.24 5.68
N ARG A 300 8.44 27.31 5.76
CA ARG A 300 8.68 28.57 5.03
C ARG A 300 9.81 29.38 5.66
N HIS A 301 10.10 29.15 6.95
CA HIS A 301 11.21 29.76 7.66
C HIS A 301 12.35 28.75 7.91
N PRO A 302 13.63 29.12 7.70
CA PRO A 302 14.77 28.24 7.95
C PRO A 302 14.82 27.67 9.37
N ASP A 303 14.40 28.45 10.37
CA ASP A 303 14.40 28.03 11.77
C ASP A 303 13.39 26.91 12.04
N GLY A 304 12.34 26.77 11.23
CA GLY A 304 11.39 25.66 11.34
C GLY A 304 11.97 24.29 11.02
N TYR A 305 13.19 24.22 10.44
CA TYR A 305 13.93 22.97 10.28
C TYR A 305 14.72 22.59 11.54
N LEU A 306 14.78 23.43 12.59
CA LEU A 306 15.44 23.12 13.87
C LEU A 306 14.54 22.24 14.75
N VAL A 307 14.38 20.98 14.37
CA VAL A 307 13.51 20.02 15.08
C VAL A 307 14.30 18.93 15.83
N GLY A 308 13.64 18.21 16.73
CA GLY A 308 14.18 17.06 17.46
C GLY A 308 13.09 16.06 17.80
N ASP A 309 13.42 15.00 18.54
CA ASP A 309 12.47 13.93 18.87
C ASP A 309 11.20 14.49 19.53
N VAL A 310 11.35 15.39 20.51
CA VAL A 310 10.22 16.01 21.23
C VAL A 310 9.41 16.93 20.33
N SER A 311 10.04 17.88 19.64
CA SER A 311 9.30 18.85 18.82
C SER A 311 8.63 18.20 17.60
N ALA A 312 9.27 17.20 16.96
CA ALA A 312 8.67 16.39 15.90
C ALA A 312 7.41 15.67 16.38
N SER A 313 7.45 15.11 17.59
CA SER A 313 6.28 14.45 18.19
C SER A 313 5.13 15.43 18.48
N LEU A 314 5.45 16.66 18.91
CA LEU A 314 4.45 17.70 19.12
C LEU A 314 3.84 18.19 17.80
N GLN A 315 4.64 18.31 16.73
CA GLN A 315 4.14 18.59 15.38
C GLN A 315 3.17 17.50 14.92
N LEU A 316 3.51 16.21 15.12
CA LEU A 316 2.61 15.09 14.81
C LEU A 316 1.31 15.13 15.63
N LYS A 317 1.39 15.54 16.89
CA LYS A 317 0.19 15.71 17.73
C LYS A 317 -0.74 16.80 17.20
N HIS A 318 -0.18 17.96 16.82
CA HIS A 318 -0.94 19.05 16.20
C HIS A 318 -1.51 18.66 14.84
N PHE A 319 -0.70 17.96 14.02
CA PHE A 319 -1.12 17.39 12.74
C PHE A 319 -2.35 16.51 12.93
N LEU A 320 -2.28 15.54 13.83
CA LEU A 320 -3.37 14.59 14.07
C LEU A 320 -4.64 15.29 14.54
N ALA A 321 -4.52 16.25 15.47
CA ALA A 321 -5.67 17.00 15.97
C ALA A 321 -6.38 17.80 14.87
N LYS A 322 -5.63 18.45 13.97
CA LYS A 322 -6.19 19.17 12.82
C LYS A 322 -6.78 18.21 11.80
N TRP A 323 -6.02 17.17 11.41
CA TRP A 323 -6.46 16.20 10.42
C TRP A 323 -7.77 15.50 10.84
N ILE A 324 -7.90 15.07 12.10
CA ILE A 324 -9.15 14.47 12.62
C ILE A 324 -10.29 15.49 12.70
N SER A 325 -9.99 16.77 12.94
CA SER A 325 -11.03 17.81 12.93
C SER A 325 -11.60 18.04 11.53
N ASP A 326 -10.75 17.93 10.50
CA ASP A 326 -11.14 18.02 9.09
C ASP A 326 -11.76 16.71 8.56
N HIS A 327 -11.50 15.58 9.23
CA HIS A 327 -12.02 14.24 8.90
C HIS A 327 -12.80 13.62 10.07
N PRO A 328 -13.90 14.25 10.52
CA PRO A 328 -14.62 13.84 11.72
C PRO A 328 -15.23 12.44 11.64
N GLU A 329 -15.40 11.87 10.45
CA GLU A 329 -15.85 10.49 10.23
C GLU A 329 -14.90 9.44 10.79
N TYR A 330 -13.60 9.76 10.98
CA TYR A 330 -12.61 8.84 11.55
C TYR A 330 -12.48 8.96 13.08
N LEU A 331 -13.19 9.90 13.71
CA LEU A 331 -13.08 10.17 15.15
C LEU A 331 -13.45 8.95 16.02
N ALA A 332 -14.40 8.14 15.55
CA ALA A 332 -14.88 6.96 16.26
C ALA A 332 -14.10 5.67 15.93
N ASN A 333 -13.15 5.72 14.98
CA ASN A 333 -12.40 4.54 14.57
C ASN A 333 -11.41 4.15 15.68
N PRO A 334 -11.21 2.84 15.93
CA PRO A 334 -10.11 2.38 16.77
C PRO A 334 -8.78 2.93 16.26
N PHE A 335 -8.13 3.78 17.04
CA PHE A 335 -6.93 4.49 16.61
C PHE A 335 -5.66 3.83 17.14
N TYR A 336 -4.69 3.66 16.25
CA TYR A 336 -3.38 3.08 16.54
C TYR A 336 -2.27 3.95 15.96
N ILE A 337 -1.09 3.85 16.56
CA ILE A 337 0.13 4.50 16.09
C ILE A 337 1.17 3.41 15.82
N GLY A 338 1.78 3.45 14.65
CA GLY A 338 2.71 2.45 14.17
C GLY A 338 3.97 3.06 13.59
N GLY A 339 5.04 2.29 13.59
CA GLY A 339 6.25 2.62 12.88
C GLY A 339 7.35 1.61 13.13
N ASP A 340 8.51 1.86 12.54
CA ASP A 340 9.67 0.99 12.62
C ASP A 340 10.96 1.76 12.96
N SER A 341 11.99 1.04 13.39
CA SER A 341 13.33 1.58 13.56
C SER A 341 13.36 2.78 14.52
N TYR A 342 13.86 3.94 14.08
CA TYR A 342 13.90 5.16 14.90
C TYR A 342 12.51 5.67 15.32
N ALA A 343 11.44 5.33 14.59
CA ALA A 343 10.07 5.63 15.03
C ALA A 343 9.74 4.95 16.36
N GLY A 344 10.48 3.90 16.73
CA GLY A 344 10.49 3.33 18.07
C GLY A 344 10.62 4.38 19.18
N LYS A 345 11.38 5.46 18.99
CA LYS A 345 11.49 6.56 19.97
C LYS A 345 10.29 7.49 19.99
N ILE A 346 9.70 7.74 18.82
CA ILE A 346 8.65 8.72 18.59
C ILE A 346 7.28 8.16 18.96
N VAL A 347 6.94 6.96 18.49
CA VAL A 347 5.63 6.30 18.66
C VAL A 347 5.18 6.19 20.13
N PRO A 348 5.95 5.62 21.07
CA PRO A 348 5.51 5.50 22.47
C PRO A 348 5.43 6.86 23.18
N PHE A 349 6.28 7.81 22.82
CA PHE A 349 6.20 9.18 23.35
C PHE A 349 4.94 9.90 22.86
N LEU A 350 4.66 9.82 21.56
CA LEU A 350 3.45 10.38 20.95
C LEU A 350 2.18 9.73 21.53
N ALA A 351 2.17 8.39 21.68
CA ALA A 351 1.08 7.67 22.33
C ALA A 351 0.85 8.16 23.76
N GLN A 352 1.92 8.41 24.53
CA GLN A 352 1.79 9.01 25.86
C GLN A 352 1.16 10.41 25.79
N LYS A 353 1.61 11.27 24.88
CA LYS A 353 1.06 12.63 24.74
C LYS A 353 -0.40 12.65 24.34
N ILE A 354 -0.81 11.76 23.45
CA ILE A 354 -2.23 11.61 23.09
C ILE A 354 -3.03 11.07 24.28
N SER A 355 -2.49 10.11 25.05
CA SER A 355 -3.17 9.63 26.27
C SER A 355 -3.38 10.72 27.33
N GLU A 356 -2.41 11.61 27.49
CA GLU A 356 -2.49 12.76 28.41
C GLU A 356 -3.57 13.75 27.96
N ASP A 357 -3.66 14.02 26.65
CA ASP A 357 -4.70 14.87 26.06
C ASP A 357 -6.10 14.25 26.23
N ILE A 358 -6.25 12.93 26.06
CA ILE A 358 -7.50 12.19 26.30
C ILE A 358 -7.94 12.32 27.77
N GLU A 359 -7.03 12.09 28.72
CA GLU A 359 -7.30 12.23 30.16
C GLU A 359 -7.68 13.66 30.55
N ALA A 360 -7.08 14.65 29.90
CA ALA A 360 -7.39 16.06 30.09
C ALA A 360 -8.66 16.53 29.35
N GLY A 361 -9.26 15.68 28.50
CA GLY A 361 -10.45 16.01 27.71
C GLY A 361 -10.18 17.04 26.59
N VAL A 362 -8.95 17.11 26.09
CA VAL A 362 -8.57 17.98 24.95
C VAL A 362 -9.18 17.41 23.67
N ARG A 363 -9.88 18.26 22.90
CA ARG A 363 -10.53 17.85 21.64
C ARG A 363 -9.61 18.08 20.43
N PRO A 364 -9.72 17.24 19.37
CA PRO A 364 -10.58 16.06 19.26
C PRO A 364 -10.09 14.88 20.11
N ILE A 365 -11.01 14.13 20.70
CA ILE A 365 -10.70 12.95 21.52
C ILE A 365 -10.78 11.72 20.61
N VAL A 366 -9.62 11.16 20.24
CA VAL A 366 -9.51 9.94 19.43
C VAL A 366 -9.69 8.67 20.29
N ASP A 367 -10.18 7.59 19.70
CA ASP A 367 -10.31 6.29 20.37
C ASP A 367 -8.99 5.48 20.35
N LEU A 368 -7.96 6.01 21.01
CA LEU A 368 -6.64 5.37 21.08
C LEU A 368 -6.75 3.97 21.72
N LYS A 369 -6.36 2.93 20.99
CA LYS A 369 -6.35 1.54 21.48
C LYS A 369 -4.96 1.03 21.83
N GLY A 370 -3.93 1.53 21.17
CA GLY A 370 -2.58 1.06 21.37
C GLY A 370 -1.60 1.57 20.32
N TYR A 371 -0.41 1.01 20.36
CA TYR A 371 0.64 1.30 19.39
C TYR A 371 1.41 0.03 19.05
N LEU A 372 2.16 0.08 17.95
CA LEU A 372 2.98 -1.02 17.49
C LEU A 372 4.31 -0.51 16.92
N VAL A 373 5.39 -1.22 17.19
CA VAL A 373 6.73 -0.83 16.72
C VAL A 373 7.53 -2.02 16.22
N GLY A 374 8.09 -1.88 15.02
CA GLY A 374 8.95 -2.88 14.37
C GLY A 374 10.43 -2.55 14.53
N ASN A 375 11.23 -3.53 14.93
CA ASN A 375 12.68 -3.39 15.11
C ASN A 375 13.05 -2.06 15.81
N PRO A 376 12.47 -1.72 16.98
CA PRO A 376 12.51 -0.36 17.49
C PRO A 376 13.84 0.03 18.15
N VAL A 377 14.35 1.22 17.84
CA VAL A 377 15.37 1.89 18.66
C VAL A 377 14.75 2.35 19.98
N THR A 378 15.45 2.14 21.08
CA THR A 378 15.12 2.70 22.39
C THR A 378 15.97 3.90 22.78
N GLY A 379 17.20 3.98 22.28
CA GLY A 379 18.22 4.96 22.67
C GLY A 379 19.11 4.48 23.82
N GLU A 380 18.88 3.27 24.32
CA GLU A 380 19.77 2.59 25.26
C GLU A 380 20.92 1.88 24.52
N SER A 381 22.02 1.62 25.22
CA SER A 381 23.17 0.93 24.63
C SER A 381 22.80 -0.49 24.13
N ILE A 382 21.82 -1.14 24.76
CA ILE A 382 21.39 -2.51 24.45
C ILE A 382 20.92 -2.69 23.00
N ASP A 383 20.44 -1.63 22.35
CA ASP A 383 20.08 -1.65 20.92
C ASP A 383 21.28 -2.03 20.04
N PHE A 384 22.48 -1.60 20.45
CA PHE A 384 23.75 -1.77 19.72
C PHE A 384 24.61 -2.88 20.32
N ASP A 385 24.68 -2.97 21.65
CA ASP A 385 25.49 -3.96 22.36
C ASP A 385 25.04 -5.39 22.00
N SER A 386 23.73 -5.58 21.77
CA SER A 386 23.14 -6.86 21.38
C SER A 386 23.55 -7.35 19.98
N ARG A 387 24.17 -6.50 19.15
CA ARG A 387 24.70 -6.90 17.83
C ARG A 387 25.83 -7.90 17.93
N VAL A 388 26.64 -7.84 19.00
CA VAL A 388 27.75 -8.77 19.23
C VAL A 388 27.25 -10.21 19.46
N PRO A 389 26.39 -10.49 20.46
CA PRO A 389 25.84 -11.83 20.65
C PRO A 389 24.95 -12.28 19.49
N TYR A 390 24.27 -11.35 18.80
CA TYR A 390 23.52 -11.68 17.58
C TYR A 390 24.44 -12.19 16.47
N ALA A 391 25.47 -11.41 16.11
CA ALA A 391 26.43 -11.76 15.06
C ALA A 391 27.15 -13.07 15.35
N HIS A 392 27.45 -13.35 16.62
CA HIS A 392 27.99 -14.64 17.05
C HIS A 392 26.98 -15.77 16.80
N GLY A 393 25.73 -15.60 17.24
CA GLY A 393 24.67 -16.60 17.08
C GLY A 393 24.31 -16.94 15.63
N VAL A 394 24.57 -16.03 14.68
CA VAL A 394 24.33 -16.24 13.23
C VAL A 394 25.61 -16.53 12.44
N GLY A 395 26.76 -16.68 13.11
CA GLY A 395 28.02 -17.11 12.50
C GLY A 395 28.77 -16.03 11.71
N ILE A 396 28.50 -14.75 11.96
CA ILE A 396 29.25 -13.62 11.36
C ILE A 396 30.61 -13.44 12.04
N ILE A 397 30.69 -13.69 13.36
CA ILE A 397 31.94 -13.59 14.13
C ILE A 397 32.31 -14.91 14.82
N SER A 398 33.60 -15.12 15.05
CA SER A 398 34.12 -16.33 15.70
C SER A 398 33.99 -16.30 17.23
N ASP A 399 34.07 -17.48 17.85
CA ASP A 399 34.07 -17.64 19.32
C ASP A 399 35.15 -16.79 19.99
N GLN A 400 36.37 -16.75 19.44
CA GLN A 400 37.49 -16.02 20.04
C GLN A 400 37.23 -14.51 20.05
N LEU A 401 36.65 -13.97 18.97
CA LEU A 401 36.32 -12.55 18.91
C LEU A 401 35.17 -12.23 19.87
N TYR A 402 34.15 -13.06 19.90
CA TYR A 402 33.04 -12.93 20.84
C TYR A 402 33.52 -12.93 22.29
N GLU A 403 34.30 -13.94 22.71
CA GLU A 403 34.86 -14.04 24.06
C GLU A 403 35.73 -12.82 24.43
N THR A 404 36.57 -12.37 23.49
CA THR A 404 37.41 -11.16 23.69
C THR A 404 36.55 -9.92 23.96
N ILE A 405 35.48 -9.72 23.20
CA ILE A 405 34.57 -8.58 23.40
C ILE A 405 33.85 -8.71 24.75
N MET A 406 33.30 -9.89 25.05
CA MET A 406 32.56 -10.13 26.30
C MET A 406 33.44 -9.92 27.55
N GLU A 407 34.73 -10.27 27.48
CA GLU A 407 35.67 -10.09 28.60
C GLU A 407 36.14 -8.63 28.74
N HIS A 408 36.51 -7.97 27.64
CA HIS A 408 37.21 -6.68 27.70
C HIS A 408 36.33 -5.46 27.50
N CYS A 409 35.09 -5.62 27.02
CA CYS A 409 34.15 -4.53 26.78
C CYS A 409 33.07 -4.38 27.86
N GLN A 410 33.16 -5.10 28.98
CA GLN A 410 32.15 -5.04 30.03
C GLN A 410 32.04 -3.62 30.63
N GLY A 411 30.87 -2.98 30.48
CA GLY A 411 30.62 -1.63 30.97
C GLY A 411 31.25 -0.50 30.14
N GLU A 412 31.85 -0.83 28.99
CA GLU A 412 32.29 0.15 28.01
C GLU A 412 31.12 0.61 27.15
N ASP A 413 31.21 1.84 26.62
CA ASP A 413 30.33 2.30 25.55
C ASP A 413 30.86 1.75 24.22
N TYR A 414 30.09 0.86 23.58
CA TYR A 414 30.52 0.21 22.33
C TYR A 414 30.70 1.22 21.18
N SER A 415 30.08 2.40 21.26
CA SER A 415 30.26 3.47 20.27
C SER A 415 31.55 4.26 20.49
N ASN A 416 32.08 4.29 21.71
CA ASN A 416 33.31 5.01 22.04
C ASN A 416 34.08 4.35 23.20
N PRO A 417 34.68 3.17 22.97
CA PRO A 417 35.30 2.39 24.03
C PRO A 417 36.62 3.03 24.49
N LYS A 418 36.88 3.03 25.79
CA LYS A 418 38.13 3.55 26.38
C LYS A 418 39.21 2.49 26.45
N ASN A 419 38.85 1.24 26.72
CA ASN A 419 39.76 0.10 26.70
C ASN A 419 40.28 -0.16 25.27
N ALA A 420 41.60 -0.26 25.13
CA ALA A 420 42.25 -0.45 23.83
C ALA A 420 41.96 -1.82 23.19
N ILE A 421 41.90 -2.88 24.00
CA ILE A 421 41.56 -4.23 23.53
C ILE A 421 40.10 -4.25 23.06
N CYS A 422 39.21 -3.66 23.86
CA CYS A 422 37.80 -3.53 23.49
C CYS A 422 37.62 -2.77 22.17
N ARG A 423 38.28 -1.62 22.01
CA ARG A 423 38.27 -0.87 20.74
C ARG A 423 38.70 -1.74 19.56
N GLN A 424 39.84 -2.40 19.68
CA GLN A 424 40.36 -3.23 18.58
C GLN A 424 39.43 -4.40 18.24
N ALA A 425 38.82 -5.01 19.26
CA ALA A 425 37.86 -6.10 19.07
C ALA A 425 36.56 -5.60 18.41
N LEU A 426 36.05 -4.44 18.84
CA LEU A 426 34.86 -3.81 18.24
C LEU A 426 35.12 -3.30 16.83
N ASP A 427 36.31 -2.79 16.52
CA ASP A 427 36.73 -2.43 15.17
C ASP A 427 36.67 -3.65 14.25
N ARG A 428 37.24 -4.78 14.70
CA ARG A 428 37.20 -6.05 13.95
C ARG A 428 35.76 -6.58 13.79
N PHE A 429 34.95 -6.45 14.83
CA PHE A 429 33.54 -6.82 14.78
C PHE A 429 32.78 -5.99 13.73
N ASN A 430 32.96 -4.67 13.72
CA ASN A 430 32.29 -3.77 12.77
C ASN A 430 32.74 -4.02 11.32
N GLU A 431 34.01 -4.35 11.10
CA GLU A 431 34.53 -4.77 9.79
C GLU A 431 33.80 -6.02 9.30
N LEU A 432 33.75 -7.09 10.10
CA LEU A 432 33.09 -8.34 9.75
C LEU A 432 31.58 -8.19 9.56
N LEU A 433 30.92 -7.40 10.40
CA LEU A 433 29.50 -7.12 10.26
C LEU A 433 29.22 -6.34 8.96
N GLY A 434 30.12 -5.44 8.58
CA GLY A 434 30.05 -4.64 7.36
C GLY A 434 30.20 -5.43 6.05
N GLU A 435 30.68 -6.67 6.10
CA GLU A 435 30.67 -7.61 4.97
C GLU A 435 29.25 -8.15 4.66
N SER A 436 28.27 -7.87 5.52
CA SER A 436 26.87 -8.27 5.36
C SER A 436 25.93 -7.05 5.27
N SER A 437 24.76 -7.25 4.67
CA SER A 437 23.71 -6.23 4.73
C SER A 437 23.16 -6.12 6.14
N GLY A 438 23.42 -5.01 6.83
CA GLY A 438 22.95 -4.80 8.20
C GLY A 438 21.43 -4.89 8.35
N GLY A 439 20.66 -4.49 7.33
CA GLY A 439 19.21 -4.56 7.37
C GLY A 439 18.64 -5.96 7.13
N HIS A 440 19.39 -6.86 6.50
CA HIS A 440 18.98 -8.24 6.28
C HIS A 440 20.23 -9.10 6.01
N ILE A 441 20.67 -9.89 6.98
CA ILE A 441 21.96 -10.61 6.92
C ILE A 441 22.15 -11.54 5.71
N LEU A 442 21.06 -12.09 5.12
CA LEU A 442 21.16 -12.94 3.91
C LEU A 442 20.99 -12.19 2.59
N TYR A 443 20.77 -10.88 2.61
CA TYR A 443 20.55 -10.12 1.38
C TYR A 443 21.87 -9.84 0.68
N ASN A 444 21.89 -9.97 -0.65
CA ASN A 444 23.10 -9.78 -1.44
C ASN A 444 23.69 -8.38 -1.19
N TYR A 445 24.90 -8.37 -0.64
CA TYR A 445 25.70 -7.17 -0.42
C TYR A 445 26.93 -7.24 -1.33
N CYS A 446 27.12 -6.25 -2.21
CA CYS A 446 28.26 -6.22 -3.10
C CYS A 446 29.51 -5.79 -2.32
N ILE A 447 30.32 -6.76 -1.91
CA ILE A 447 31.69 -6.52 -1.44
C ILE A 447 32.58 -6.34 -2.66
N TYR A 448 33.26 -5.20 -2.77
CA TYR A 448 34.30 -5.01 -3.78
C TYR A 448 35.54 -5.81 -3.39
N ASP A 449 35.74 -6.97 -4.03
CA ASP A 449 36.96 -7.77 -3.88
C ASP A 449 38.09 -7.11 -4.68
N SER A 450 39.06 -6.51 -3.97
CA SER A 450 40.24 -5.90 -4.60
C SER A 450 41.21 -6.91 -5.21
N ASP A 451 41.00 -8.22 -5.03
CA ASP A 451 41.85 -9.27 -5.57
C ASP A 451 41.36 -9.82 -6.93
N ILE A 452 40.22 -9.33 -7.45
CA ILE A 452 39.72 -9.65 -8.79
C ILE A 452 39.88 -8.43 -9.71
N ASP A 453 41.03 -8.40 -10.38
CA ASP A 453 41.40 -7.57 -11.53
C ASP A 453 41.90 -6.14 -11.23
N GLY A 454 43.21 -5.95 -11.44
CA GLY A 454 43.98 -4.74 -11.15
C GLY A 454 43.75 -3.56 -12.11
N SER A 455 42.54 -3.38 -12.61
CA SER A 455 42.20 -2.22 -13.42
C SER A 455 40.76 -1.78 -13.16
N ILE A 456 40.59 -0.90 -12.18
CA ILE A 456 39.74 0.31 -12.19
C ILE A 456 40.10 1.07 -10.90
N GLN A 457 40.94 2.10 -11.02
CA GLN A 457 41.10 3.09 -9.95
C GLN A 457 39.99 4.12 -10.09
N GLU A 458 38.89 3.91 -9.37
CA GLU A 458 38.05 4.96 -8.81
C GLU A 458 37.08 4.29 -7.83
N LYS A 459 37.10 4.68 -6.55
CA LYS A 459 36.17 4.17 -5.52
C LYS A 459 34.76 4.71 -5.81
N PRO A 460 33.78 3.91 -6.27
CA PRO A 460 32.41 4.37 -6.30
C PRO A 460 31.87 4.15 -4.89
N LYS A 461 31.59 5.22 -4.15
CA LYS A 461 30.77 5.15 -2.94
C LYS A 461 29.35 4.79 -3.37
N ILE A 462 29.04 3.50 -3.48
CA ILE A 462 27.66 3.01 -3.57
C ILE A 462 27.17 2.84 -2.13
N PRO A 463 26.23 3.64 -1.62
CA PRO A 463 25.60 3.39 -0.34
C PRO A 463 24.69 2.14 -0.42
N PRO A 464 24.28 1.55 0.71
CA PRO A 464 23.35 0.40 0.76
C PRO A 464 21.92 0.68 0.22
N PHE A 465 21.69 1.78 -0.50
CA PHE A 465 20.42 2.15 -1.11
C PHE A 465 20.69 2.89 -2.45
N PRO A 466 19.86 2.73 -3.50
CA PRO A 466 20.09 3.32 -4.82
C PRO A 466 20.12 4.87 -4.75
N PRO A 467 20.75 5.53 -5.75
CA PRO A 467 21.67 6.64 -5.53
C PRO A 467 21.03 7.95 -5.04
N ARG A 468 21.79 8.62 -4.17
CA ARG A 468 21.72 10.04 -3.87
C ARG A 468 22.14 10.84 -5.10
N GLU A 469 21.30 11.76 -5.54
CA GLU A 469 21.75 13.09 -5.95
C GLU A 469 21.07 14.11 -5.03
N CYS A 470 21.88 15.03 -4.52
CA CYS A 470 21.47 16.13 -3.65
C CYS A 470 21.63 17.42 -4.47
N ILE A 471 20.63 18.30 -4.52
CA ILE A 471 20.73 19.76 -4.40
C ILE A 471 19.34 20.31 -4.05
N GLY A 472 19.28 21.18 -3.04
CA GLY A 472 18.02 21.66 -2.47
C GLY A 472 17.23 22.67 -3.32
N SER A 473 15.96 22.36 -3.53
CA SER A 473 14.79 23.23 -3.45
C SER A 473 13.56 22.33 -3.28
N VAL A 474 12.36 22.89 -3.13
CA VAL A 474 11.06 22.19 -2.94
C VAL A 474 10.71 21.22 -4.12
N ASP A 475 11.58 21.09 -5.11
CA ASP A 475 11.36 20.41 -6.38
C ASP A 475 11.97 18.99 -6.49
N GLU A 476 12.76 18.53 -5.49
CA GLU A 476 13.39 17.19 -5.49
C GLU A 476 13.11 16.40 -4.20
N TRP A 477 12.53 15.20 -4.34
CA TRP A 477 12.21 14.31 -3.22
C TRP A 477 13.45 13.52 -2.77
N LEU A 478 13.77 13.56 -1.48
CA LEU A 478 14.83 12.76 -0.87
C LEU A 478 14.25 11.70 0.07
N ARG A 479 14.73 10.45 -0.06
CA ARG A 479 14.30 9.35 0.81
C ARG A 479 14.64 9.59 2.28
N CYS A 480 15.86 10.05 2.58
CA CYS A 480 16.31 10.35 3.93
C CYS A 480 17.39 11.45 3.92
N HIS A 481 17.19 12.49 4.73
CA HIS A 481 18.26 13.43 5.06
C HIS A 481 19.31 12.75 5.96
N ASN A 482 20.58 13.05 5.72
CA ASN A 482 21.72 12.38 6.36
C ASN A 482 22.74 13.41 6.86
N GLY A 483 22.34 14.18 7.87
CA GLY A 483 23.19 15.17 8.54
C GLY A 483 23.28 16.52 7.82
N ASP A 484 22.58 16.68 6.70
CA ASP A 484 22.45 17.94 5.97
C ASP A 484 21.43 18.90 6.59
N LEU A 485 20.50 18.38 7.40
CA LEU A 485 19.62 19.16 8.26
C LEU A 485 19.87 18.83 9.74
N PRO A 486 19.87 19.84 10.64
CA PRO A 486 20.04 19.62 12.07
C PRO A 486 18.86 18.81 12.62
N TYR A 487 19.15 17.90 13.56
CA TYR A 487 18.12 17.16 14.28
C TYR A 487 18.59 16.84 15.70
N SER A 488 17.80 17.22 16.70
CA SER A 488 18.13 16.98 18.11
C SER A 488 17.58 15.64 18.58
N MET A 489 18.47 14.73 18.98
CA MET A 489 18.11 13.46 19.63
C MET A 489 17.93 13.67 21.15
N ASP A 490 16.84 14.33 21.52
CA ASP A 490 16.53 14.78 22.88
C ASP A 490 15.73 13.78 23.73
N ILE A 491 15.12 12.76 23.12
CA ILE A 491 14.65 11.56 23.85
C ILE A 491 15.85 10.63 24.03
N LYS A 492 16.43 10.58 25.23
CA LYS A 492 17.57 9.68 25.51
C LYS A 492 17.16 8.20 25.57
N SER A 493 16.04 7.92 26.21
CA SER A 493 15.47 6.58 26.33
C SER A 493 13.96 6.67 26.30
N ASN A 494 13.32 5.76 25.56
CA ASN A 494 11.87 5.67 25.42
C ASN A 494 11.24 4.55 26.27
N ILE A 495 12.03 3.71 26.97
CA ILE A 495 11.51 2.54 27.73
C ILE A 495 10.45 2.99 28.75
N LYS A 496 10.67 4.13 29.40
CA LYS A 496 9.70 4.71 30.35
C LYS A 496 8.35 5.02 29.70
N PHE A 497 8.33 5.42 28.43
CA PHE A 497 7.10 5.73 27.71
C PHE A 497 6.34 4.46 27.35
N HIS A 498 7.03 3.39 26.96
CA HIS A 498 6.43 2.06 26.81
C HIS A 498 5.75 1.60 28.10
N HIS A 499 6.44 1.71 29.24
CA HIS A 499 5.88 1.38 30.56
C HIS A 499 4.63 2.24 30.88
N ASN A 500 4.74 3.56 30.79
CA ASN A 500 3.64 4.47 31.13
C ASN A 500 2.39 4.21 30.30
N VAL A 501 2.53 4.06 28.98
CA VAL A 501 1.39 3.85 28.07
C VAL A 501 0.72 2.50 28.33
N THR A 502 1.50 1.42 28.48
CA THR A 502 0.95 0.08 28.73
C THR A 502 0.29 -0.04 30.09
N THR A 503 0.83 0.58 31.14
CA THR A 503 0.20 0.60 32.48
C THR A 503 -1.13 1.36 32.53
N LYS A 504 -1.40 2.26 31.56
CA LYS A 504 -2.72 2.89 31.38
C LYS A 504 -3.74 1.98 30.67
N GLY A 505 -3.34 0.78 30.25
CA GLY A 505 -4.21 -0.22 29.62
C GLY A 505 -4.15 -0.25 28.09
N TYR A 506 -3.43 0.67 27.45
CA TYR A 506 -3.24 0.66 26.00
C TYR A 506 -2.39 -0.53 25.56
N ARG A 507 -2.76 -1.15 24.44
CA ARG A 507 -2.06 -2.32 23.90
C ARG A 507 -0.75 -1.94 23.24
N ALA A 508 0.25 -2.82 23.30
CA ALA A 508 1.52 -2.65 22.61
C ALA A 508 1.94 -3.93 21.88
N LEU A 509 2.24 -3.81 20.59
CA LEU A 509 2.94 -4.85 19.82
C LEU A 509 4.36 -4.38 19.54
N VAL A 510 5.33 -5.10 20.06
CA VAL A 510 6.72 -4.94 19.66
C VAL A 510 7.09 -6.16 18.82
N TYR A 511 7.64 -5.93 17.63
CA TYR A 511 8.08 -7.04 16.79
C TYR A 511 9.46 -6.80 16.22
N SER A 512 10.18 -7.88 15.92
CA SER A 512 11.51 -7.81 15.30
C SER A 512 11.69 -8.88 14.24
N GLY A 513 12.22 -8.52 13.09
CA GLY A 513 12.78 -9.47 12.13
C GLY A 513 14.00 -10.19 12.71
N ASP A 514 14.09 -11.50 12.56
CA ASP A 514 15.21 -12.30 13.08
C ASP A 514 16.49 -12.22 12.22
N HIS A 515 16.44 -11.55 11.07
CA HIS A 515 17.60 -11.26 10.20
C HIS A 515 18.08 -9.81 10.27
N ASP A 516 17.51 -8.99 11.15
CA ASP A 516 17.97 -7.61 11.38
C ASP A 516 19.24 -7.57 12.24
N ALA A 517 20.35 -7.13 11.64
CA ALA A 517 21.60 -6.90 12.36
C ALA A 517 21.76 -5.44 12.82
N MET A 518 20.92 -4.51 12.37
CA MET A 518 20.93 -3.12 12.84
C MET A 518 20.30 -3.02 14.23
N ILE A 519 19.15 -3.64 14.46
CA ILE A 519 18.49 -3.64 15.78
C ILE A 519 18.04 -5.07 16.09
N PRO A 520 18.98 -5.94 16.51
CA PRO A 520 18.69 -7.34 16.72
C PRO A 520 17.57 -7.56 17.73
N PHE A 521 16.74 -8.58 17.46
CA PHE A 521 15.65 -8.99 18.35
C PHE A 521 16.12 -9.29 19.79
N LEU A 522 17.40 -9.65 19.98
CA LEU A 522 18.02 -9.85 21.31
C LEU A 522 17.97 -8.57 22.15
N GLY A 523 18.30 -7.42 21.55
CA GLY A 523 18.20 -6.12 22.22
C GLY A 523 16.75 -5.78 22.55
N THR A 524 15.85 -6.06 21.59
CA THR A 524 14.40 -5.87 21.79
C THR A 524 13.86 -6.71 22.95
N GLN A 525 14.20 -8.00 23.00
CA GLN A 525 13.83 -8.88 24.13
C GLN A 525 14.38 -8.37 25.46
N ALA A 526 15.64 -7.93 25.48
CA ALA A 526 16.29 -7.48 26.70
C ALA A 526 15.61 -6.26 27.30
N TRP A 527 15.28 -5.23 26.50
CA TRP A 527 14.60 -4.05 27.02
C TRP A 527 13.12 -4.33 27.33
N VAL A 528 12.42 -5.17 26.55
CA VAL A 528 11.03 -5.55 26.89
C VAL A 528 11.00 -6.26 28.24
N ARG A 529 11.98 -7.13 28.51
CA ARG A 529 12.14 -7.79 29.81
C ARG A 529 12.46 -6.82 30.94
N SER A 530 13.15 -5.70 30.66
CA SER A 530 13.49 -4.69 31.68
C SER A 530 12.26 -3.94 32.21
N LEU A 531 11.13 -3.97 31.50
CA LEU A 531 9.83 -3.47 31.99
C LEU A 531 9.31 -4.25 33.21
N ASN A 532 9.83 -5.47 33.44
CA ASN A 532 9.51 -6.31 34.60
C ASN A 532 8.02 -6.64 34.74
N PHE A 533 7.32 -6.82 33.61
CA PHE A 533 5.95 -7.31 33.59
C PHE A 533 5.91 -8.84 33.70
N SER A 534 4.91 -9.36 34.41
CA SER A 534 4.70 -10.82 34.50
C SER A 534 4.28 -11.39 33.15
N VAL A 535 4.76 -12.60 32.83
CA VAL A 535 4.37 -13.34 31.62
C VAL A 535 2.93 -13.87 31.79
N VAL A 536 2.11 -13.68 30.75
CA VAL A 536 0.73 -14.16 30.67
C VAL A 536 0.60 -15.35 29.72
N ASP A 537 1.33 -15.31 28.59
CA ASP A 537 1.43 -16.41 27.63
C ASP A 537 2.91 -16.62 27.30
N ASP A 538 3.44 -17.81 27.57
CA ASP A 538 4.87 -18.11 27.52
C ASP A 538 5.39 -18.22 26.07
N TRP A 539 6.70 -18.13 25.91
CA TRP A 539 7.39 -18.13 24.62
C TRP A 539 7.00 -19.34 23.77
N ARG A 540 6.31 -19.10 22.65
CA ARG A 540 5.81 -20.14 21.75
C ARG A 540 5.88 -19.71 20.30
N ALA A 541 5.87 -20.69 19.39
CA ALA A 541 5.78 -20.42 17.97
C ALA A 541 4.39 -19.89 17.59
N TRP A 542 4.34 -18.94 16.66
CA TRP A 542 3.12 -18.54 15.95
C TRP A 542 3.24 -18.95 14.48
N HIS A 543 2.09 -19.18 13.83
CA HIS A 543 2.05 -19.90 12.54
C HIS A 543 1.24 -19.17 11.47
N VAL A 544 1.71 -19.26 10.23
CA VAL A 544 1.00 -18.84 9.01
C VAL A 544 1.10 -19.99 8.02
N ASP A 545 -0.04 -20.42 7.47
CA ASP A 545 -0.15 -21.54 6.51
C ASP A 545 0.60 -22.82 6.90
N GLY A 546 0.52 -23.18 8.18
CA GLY A 546 1.14 -24.38 8.73
C GLY A 546 2.66 -24.29 8.90
N GLN A 547 3.27 -23.13 8.67
CA GLN A 547 4.69 -22.87 8.93
C GLN A 547 4.86 -21.95 10.13
N SER A 548 5.94 -22.14 10.90
CA SER A 548 6.31 -21.18 11.94
C SER A 548 6.68 -19.85 11.30
N ALA A 549 5.90 -18.82 11.59
CA ALA A 549 6.16 -17.45 11.14
C ALA A 549 7.07 -16.68 12.09
N GLY A 550 7.33 -17.24 13.28
CA GLY A 550 8.24 -16.74 14.29
C GLY A 550 7.81 -17.20 15.68
N PHE A 551 8.19 -16.47 16.71
CA PHE A 551 7.87 -16.77 18.11
C PHE A 551 7.29 -15.56 18.82
N THR A 552 6.44 -15.77 19.82
CA THR A 552 5.76 -14.71 20.54
C THR A 552 5.66 -15.00 22.04
N ILE A 553 5.56 -13.94 22.82
CA ILE A 553 5.32 -13.93 24.27
C ILE A 553 4.41 -12.74 24.60
N THR A 554 3.49 -12.96 25.51
CA THR A 554 2.59 -11.91 26.01
C THR A 554 2.82 -11.68 27.49
N TYR A 555 2.91 -10.42 27.87
CA TYR A 555 3.07 -9.96 29.25
C TYR A 555 1.79 -9.29 29.75
N MET A 556 1.72 -9.09 31.07
CA MET A 556 0.75 -8.18 31.67
C MET A 556 0.81 -6.78 31.04
N ASN A 557 -0.23 -5.97 31.28
CA ASN A 557 -0.37 -4.63 30.72
C ASN A 557 -0.45 -4.62 29.18
N ASN A 558 -1.00 -5.70 28.59
CA ASN A 558 -1.30 -5.81 27.16
C ASN A 558 -0.08 -5.62 26.24
N MET A 559 1.12 -6.00 26.70
CA MET A 559 2.36 -5.95 25.95
C MET A 559 2.62 -7.30 25.26
N THR A 560 2.78 -7.31 23.95
CA THR A 560 3.13 -8.50 23.15
C THR A 560 4.47 -8.27 22.48
N PHE A 561 5.37 -9.24 22.58
CA PHE A 561 6.59 -9.28 21.78
C PHE A 561 6.53 -10.45 20.79
N ALA A 562 6.94 -10.23 19.54
CA ALA A 562 7.01 -11.26 18.51
C ALA A 562 8.28 -11.14 17.65
N THR A 563 8.91 -12.26 17.33
CA THR A 563 9.86 -12.33 16.23
C THR A 563 9.14 -12.72 14.95
N VAL A 564 9.66 -12.26 13.81
CA VAL A 564 9.20 -12.66 12.48
C VAL A 564 10.37 -13.34 11.78
N LYS A 565 10.21 -14.64 11.53
CA LYS A 565 11.22 -15.47 10.88
C LYS A 565 11.46 -14.98 9.46
N GLY A 566 12.72 -14.88 9.04
CA GLY A 566 13.11 -14.32 7.75
C GLY A 566 12.97 -12.79 7.65
N GLY A 567 12.47 -12.13 8.71
CA GLY A 567 12.20 -10.71 8.70
C GLY A 567 13.48 -9.89 8.74
N SER A 568 13.53 -8.83 7.94
CA SER A 568 14.59 -7.81 7.96
C SER A 568 14.35 -6.75 9.04
N HIS A 569 15.14 -5.68 9.01
CA HIS A 569 14.86 -4.43 9.72
C HIS A 569 13.49 -3.84 9.41
N THR A 570 13.07 -3.91 8.15
CA THR A 570 11.76 -3.52 7.63
C THR A 570 10.96 -4.79 7.33
N VAL A 571 10.49 -5.49 8.38
CA VAL A 571 9.80 -6.80 8.23
C VAL A 571 8.73 -6.82 7.11
N PRO A 572 7.83 -5.82 6.97
CA PRO A 572 6.82 -5.85 5.91
C PRO A 572 7.39 -5.87 4.49
N GLU A 573 8.62 -5.40 4.29
CA GLU A 573 9.28 -5.38 2.98
C GLU A 573 9.70 -6.80 2.55
N PHE A 574 10.29 -7.58 3.45
CA PHE A 574 10.90 -8.88 3.14
C PHE A 574 10.01 -10.08 3.48
N GLU A 575 9.14 -9.95 4.48
CA GLU A 575 8.19 -10.98 4.90
C GLU A 575 6.75 -10.43 4.93
N PRO A 576 6.21 -9.94 3.80
CA PRO A 576 4.92 -9.26 3.74
C PRO A 576 3.73 -10.07 4.23
N GLU A 577 3.68 -11.35 3.85
CA GLU A 577 2.57 -12.23 4.21
C GLU A 577 2.50 -12.46 5.72
N ARG A 578 3.65 -12.77 6.34
CA ARG A 578 3.77 -12.93 7.79
C ARG A 578 3.50 -11.61 8.53
N SER A 579 4.01 -10.51 8.00
CA SER A 579 3.79 -9.17 8.53
C SER A 579 2.30 -8.82 8.57
N LEU A 580 1.59 -8.99 7.46
CA LEU A 580 0.15 -8.72 7.40
C LEU A 580 -0.64 -9.65 8.32
N ALA A 581 -0.30 -10.94 8.38
CA ALA A 581 -0.98 -11.89 9.27
C ALA A 581 -0.81 -11.50 10.75
N MET A 582 0.39 -11.10 11.16
CA MET A 582 0.67 -10.59 12.50
C MET A 582 -0.15 -9.32 12.79
N PHE A 583 -0.12 -8.34 11.87
CA PHE A 583 -0.87 -7.09 12.03
C PHE A 583 -2.37 -7.33 12.16
N LYS A 584 -2.96 -8.11 11.24
CA LYS A 584 -4.39 -8.46 11.23
C LYS A 584 -4.83 -9.11 12.53
N ARG A 585 -4.13 -10.16 12.97
CA ARG A 585 -4.47 -10.86 14.21
C ARG A 585 -4.39 -9.91 15.40
N TRP A 586 -3.29 -9.18 15.52
CA TRP A 586 -3.09 -8.28 16.65
C TRP A 586 -4.14 -7.16 16.69
N ILE A 587 -4.41 -6.46 15.58
CA ILE A 587 -5.36 -5.34 15.58
C ILE A 587 -6.81 -5.80 15.85
N SER A 588 -7.14 -7.04 15.49
CA SER A 588 -8.43 -7.68 15.76
C SER A 588 -8.55 -8.35 17.14
N ASN A 589 -7.52 -8.24 18.00
CA ASN A 589 -7.43 -8.93 19.30
C ASN A 589 -7.41 -10.47 19.21
N GLU A 590 -6.97 -11.01 18.09
CA GLU A 590 -6.74 -12.43 17.93
C GLU A 590 -5.31 -12.79 18.40
N PRO A 591 -5.10 -13.99 18.98
CA PRO A 591 -3.77 -14.46 19.30
C PRO A 591 -2.90 -14.59 18.05
N LEU A 592 -1.60 -14.32 18.19
CA LEU A 592 -0.61 -14.63 17.16
C LEU A 592 -0.42 -16.14 16.99
#